data_AF-A0A960E803-F1
#
_entry.id   AF-A0A960E803-F1
#
_cell.length_a   1.000
_cell.length_b   1.000
_cell.length_c   1.000
_cell.angle_alpha   90.00
_cell.angle_beta   90.00
_cell.angle_gamma   90.00
#
_symmetry.space_group_name_H-M   'P 1'
#
loop_
_entity.id
_entity.type
_entity.pdbx_description
1 polymer ?
#
loop_
_entity_poly.entity_id
_entity_poly.type
_entity_poly.pdbx_seq_one_letter_code
_entity_poly.pdbx_strand_id
1 'polypeptide(L)'
;GGAKALLATALAIKPIVEVVDGEVAQAGKQRTRSKALKFLVDKVKSYEGEVNDLAVLHAACDDVDEFVAMLQPLYDGEIVIGDIGPVIGTHTGQGTIGVAFSS
;
A
#
# COMPACT_ATOMS: atom_id res chain seq x y z
N GLY A 1 1.49 -14.06 -16.91
CA GLY A 1 0.09 -14.51 -16.92
C GLY A 1 -0.80 -13.74 -15.96
N GLY A 2 -0.48 -13.72 -14.65
CA GLY A 2 -1.34 -13.12 -13.62
C GLY A 2 -1.45 -11.58 -13.63
N ALA A 3 -0.36 -10.86 -13.89
CA ALA A 3 -0.35 -9.39 -13.87
C ALA A 3 -1.34 -8.75 -14.88
N LYS A 4 -1.44 -9.31 -16.10
CA LYS A 4 -2.41 -8.84 -17.11
C LYS A 4 -3.88 -9.10 -16.71
N ALA A 5 -4.17 -10.19 -16.00
CA ALA A 5 -5.52 -10.49 -15.54
C ALA A 5 -5.96 -9.61 -14.34
N LEU A 6 -5.00 -9.23 -13.48
CA LEU A 6 -5.23 -8.24 -12.41
C LEU A 6 -5.54 -6.84 -12.98
N LEU A 7 -4.82 -6.42 -14.04
CA LEU A 7 -5.08 -5.15 -14.72
C LEU A 7 -6.45 -5.11 -15.41
N ALA A 8 -6.91 -6.20 -16.01
CA ALA A 8 -8.22 -6.26 -16.67
C ALA A 8 -9.42 -6.20 -15.69
N THR A 9 -9.24 -6.61 -14.43
CA THR A 9 -10.27 -6.51 -13.37
C THR A 9 -10.22 -5.18 -12.60
N ALA A 10 -9.17 -4.38 -12.77
CA ALA A 10 -8.98 -3.10 -12.08
C ALA A 10 -10.07 -2.05 -12.38
N LEU A 11 -10.87 -2.23 -13.44
CA LEU A 11 -12.00 -1.36 -13.78
C LEU A 11 -13.12 -1.35 -12.71
N ALA A 12 -13.19 -2.34 -11.81
CA ALA A 12 -14.21 -2.41 -10.75
C ALA A 12 -13.65 -2.61 -9.32
N ILE A 13 -12.35 -2.86 -9.18
CA ILE A 13 -11.72 -3.16 -7.90
C ILE A 13 -10.31 -2.56 -7.82
N LYS A 14 -9.87 -2.28 -6.60
CA LYS A 14 -8.51 -1.93 -6.20
C LYS A 14 -7.81 -3.22 -5.72
N PRO A 15 -6.97 -3.86 -6.55
CA PRO A 15 -6.19 -5.01 -6.11
C PRO A 15 -5.17 -4.58 -5.05
N ILE A 16 -4.93 -5.43 -4.05
CA ILE A 16 -3.93 -5.23 -3.01
C ILE A 16 -2.96 -6.41 -3.07
N VAL A 17 -1.68 -6.09 -3.12
CA VAL A 17 -0.57 -7.03 -3.10
C VAL A 17 0.27 -6.78 -1.85
N GLU A 18 0.89 -7.82 -1.35
CA GLU A 18 1.89 -7.73 -0.28
C GLU A 18 3.18 -8.38 -0.74
N VAL A 19 4.30 -7.90 -0.19
CA VAL A 19 5.61 -8.50 -0.38
C VAL A 19 6.16 -8.85 0.99
N VAL A 20 6.36 -10.15 1.22
CA VAL A 20 6.92 -10.68 2.47
C VAL A 20 8.05 -11.62 2.07
N ASP A 21 9.22 -11.48 2.68
CA ASP A 21 10.41 -12.29 2.38
C ASP A 21 10.79 -12.30 0.88
N GLY A 22 10.52 -11.19 0.19
CA GLY A 22 10.78 -11.04 -1.25
C GLY A 22 9.75 -11.72 -2.16
N GLU A 23 8.74 -12.39 -1.60
CA GLU A 23 7.67 -13.03 -2.37
C GLU A 23 6.45 -12.12 -2.50
N VAL A 24 5.95 -11.99 -3.74
CA VAL A 24 4.77 -11.19 -4.04
C VAL A 24 3.51 -12.05 -3.95
N ALA A 25 2.59 -11.68 -3.07
CA ALA A 25 1.31 -12.37 -2.89
C ALA A 25 0.11 -11.41 -3.04
N GLN A 26 -1.06 -11.98 -3.33
CA GLN A 26 -2.31 -11.24 -3.32
C GLN A 26 -2.83 -11.14 -1.89
N ALA A 27 -2.79 -9.94 -1.32
CA ALA A 27 -3.31 -9.67 0.03
C ALA A 27 -4.83 -9.43 0.04
N GLY A 28 -5.39 -8.95 -1.07
CA GLY A 28 -6.83 -8.71 -1.13
C GLY A 28 -7.29 -7.92 -2.35
N LYS A 29 -8.58 -7.57 -2.33
CA LYS A 29 -9.24 -6.75 -3.36
C LYS A 29 -10.29 -5.89 -2.68
N GLN A 30 -10.23 -4.58 -2.87
CA GLN A 30 -11.23 -3.64 -2.35
C GLN A 30 -11.99 -2.98 -3.48
N ARG A 31 -13.19 -2.46 -3.24
CA ARG A 31 -13.96 -1.75 -4.30
C ARG A 31 -13.69 -0.25 -4.32
N THR A 32 -13.50 0.35 -3.16
CA THR A 32 -13.34 1.81 -3.01
C THR A 32 -11.96 2.15 -2.50
N ARG A 33 -11.51 3.38 -2.76
CA ARG A 33 -10.21 3.89 -2.29
C ARG A 33 -10.11 3.86 -0.76
N SER A 34 -11.11 4.41 -0.06
CA SER A 34 -11.13 4.44 1.40
C SER A 34 -11.07 3.04 2.04
N LYS A 35 -11.72 2.03 1.42
CA LYS A 35 -11.61 0.63 1.88
C LYS A 35 -10.22 0.04 1.63
N ALA A 36 -9.56 0.42 0.54
CA ALA A 36 -8.18 0.02 0.27
C ALA A 36 -7.20 0.63 1.27
N LEU A 37 -7.30 1.95 1.54
CA LEU A 37 -6.46 2.62 2.54
C LEU A 37 -6.68 2.01 3.92
N LYS A 38 -7.94 1.84 4.34
CA LYS A 38 -8.26 1.20 5.62
C LYS A 38 -7.69 -0.22 5.72
N PHE A 39 -7.77 -1.01 4.65
CA PHE A 39 -7.18 -2.36 4.62
C PHE A 39 -5.67 -2.33 4.90
N LEU A 40 -4.94 -1.38 4.31
CA LEU A 40 -3.50 -1.23 4.55
C LEU A 40 -3.20 -0.84 6.01
N VAL A 41 -3.97 0.10 6.57
CA VAL A 41 -3.86 0.49 7.99
C VAL A 41 -4.15 -0.69 8.92
N ASP A 42 -5.22 -1.44 8.65
CA ASP A 42 -5.59 -2.61 9.45
C ASP A 42 -4.50 -3.70 9.35
N LYS A 43 -3.80 -3.82 8.21
CA LYS A 43 -2.65 -4.75 8.06
C LYS A 43 -1.48 -4.35 8.95
N VAL A 44 -1.09 -3.08 8.95
CA VAL A 44 -0.04 -2.56 9.86
C VAL A 44 -0.46 -2.77 11.32
N LYS A 45 -1.71 -2.43 11.66
CA LYS A 45 -2.26 -2.63 13.01
C LYS A 45 -2.28 -4.08 13.47
N SER A 46 -2.45 -5.03 12.53
CA SER A 46 -2.47 -6.46 12.84
C SER A 46 -1.08 -7.07 13.04
N TYR A 47 -0.01 -6.31 12.78
CA TYR A 47 1.34 -6.75 13.03
C TYR A 47 1.59 -6.80 14.55
N GLU A 48 1.99 -7.97 15.05
CA GLU A 48 2.18 -8.21 16.49
C GLU A 48 3.56 -7.77 17.00
N GLY A 49 4.51 -7.50 16.11
CA GLY A 49 5.85 -7.02 16.44
C GLY A 49 5.94 -5.50 16.55
N GLU A 50 7.14 -5.01 16.88
CA GLU A 50 7.44 -3.58 16.88
C GLU A 50 7.69 -3.09 15.45
N VAL A 51 7.13 -1.93 15.10
CA VAL A 51 7.40 -1.26 13.83
C VAL A 51 8.54 -0.28 14.06
N ASN A 52 9.73 -0.57 13.52
CA ASN A 52 10.92 0.27 13.72
C ASN A 52 10.93 1.46 12.76
N ASP A 53 10.65 1.20 11.48
CA ASP A 53 10.56 2.22 10.43
C ASP A 53 9.23 2.07 9.68
N LEU A 54 8.63 3.19 9.27
CA LEU A 54 7.41 3.18 8.46
C LEU A 54 7.50 4.19 7.31
N ALA A 55 7.15 3.73 6.11
CA ALA A 55 7.17 4.54 4.90
C ALA A 55 5.87 4.42 4.10
N VAL A 56 5.42 5.54 3.54
CA VAL A 56 4.34 5.60 2.54
C VAL A 56 4.95 5.88 1.18
N LEU A 57 4.66 5.00 0.22
CA LEU A 57 5.08 5.17 -1.16
C LEU A 57 3.86 5.37 -2.06
N HIS A 58 3.90 6.35 -2.96
CA HIS A 58 2.77 6.63 -3.86
C HIS A 58 3.18 6.95 -5.30
N ALA A 59 2.22 6.87 -6.22
CA ALA A 59 2.37 7.24 -7.62
C ALA A 59 1.36 8.34 -7.98
N ALA A 60 1.72 9.61 -7.76
CA ALA A 60 0.88 10.79 -8.01
C ALA A 60 -0.56 10.66 -7.41
N CYS A 61 -0.62 10.39 -6.11
CA CYS A 61 -1.85 10.36 -5.32
C CYS A 61 -2.10 11.74 -4.68
N ASP A 62 -3.36 12.12 -4.56
CA ASP A 62 -3.82 13.34 -3.88
C ASP A 62 -4.19 13.10 -2.40
N ASP A 63 -4.31 11.83 -2.00
CA ASP A 63 -4.77 11.39 -0.67
C ASP A 63 -3.64 10.85 0.23
N VAL A 64 -2.39 11.23 -0.05
CA VAL A 64 -1.21 10.78 0.72
C VAL A 64 -1.27 11.27 2.16
N ASP A 65 -1.60 12.55 2.38
CA ASP A 65 -1.69 13.14 3.71
C ASP A 65 -2.81 12.50 4.55
N GLU A 66 -3.94 12.16 3.94
CA GLU A 66 -5.02 11.42 4.59
C GLU A 66 -4.54 10.04 5.04
N PHE A 67 -3.83 9.32 4.17
CA PHE A 67 -3.33 8.00 4.50
C PHE A 67 -2.26 8.02 5.61
N VAL A 68 -1.35 9.00 5.57
CA VAL A 68 -0.36 9.23 6.64
C VAL A 68 -1.06 9.51 7.97
N ALA A 69 -2.08 10.37 7.98
CA ALA A 69 -2.85 10.68 9.19
C ALA A 69 -3.56 9.43 9.77
N MET A 70 -3.96 8.47 8.94
CA MET A 70 -4.53 7.20 9.40
C MET A 70 -3.49 6.25 10.01
N LEU A 71 -2.23 6.34 9.57
CA LEU A 71 -1.12 5.49 10.04
C LEU A 71 -0.45 6.05 11.29
N GLN A 72 -0.41 7.38 11.45
CA GLN A 72 0.27 8.04 12.56
C GLN A 72 -0.12 7.51 13.96
N PRO A 73 -1.39 7.14 14.27
CA PRO A 73 -1.74 6.56 15.57
C PRO A 73 -1.13 5.17 15.84
N LEU A 74 -0.49 4.55 14.85
CA LEU A 74 0.12 3.21 14.93
C LEU A 74 1.65 3.27 15.03
N TYR A 75 2.25 4.44 14.85
CA TYR A 75 3.71 4.62 14.81
C TYR A 75 4.09 6.00 15.34
N ASP A 76 4.90 6.04 16.39
CA ASP A 76 5.30 7.27 17.06
C ASP A 76 6.44 8.02 16.34
N GLY A 77 7.06 7.40 15.34
CA GLY A 77 8.16 7.97 14.55
C GLY A 77 7.70 8.81 13.35
N GLU A 78 8.69 9.32 12.62
CA GLU A 78 8.47 10.05 11.37
C GLU A 78 8.13 9.07 10.24
N ILE A 79 6.98 9.28 9.60
CA ILE A 79 6.58 8.50 8.43
C ILE A 79 7.29 9.06 7.20
N VAL A 80 8.18 8.27 6.60
CA VAL A 80 8.87 8.66 5.37
C VAL A 80 7.90 8.60 4.20
N ILE A 81 7.78 9.68 3.44
CA ILE A 81 6.94 9.73 2.24
C ILE A 81 7.85 9.75 1.00
N GLY A 82 7.55 8.90 0.02
CA GLY A 82 8.32 8.83 -1.22
C GLY A 82 7.51 8.39 -2.43
N ASP A 83 8.15 8.49 -3.60
CA ASP A 83 7.57 8.06 -4.86
C ASP A 83 7.79 6.57 -5.12
N ILE A 84 6.79 5.93 -5.72
CA ILE A 84 6.93 4.61 -6.32
C ILE A 84 7.83 4.72 -7.55
N GLY A 85 8.97 4.04 -7.49
CA GLY A 85 9.94 4.01 -8.58
C GLY A 85 9.41 3.37 -9.89
N PRO A 86 10.07 3.61 -11.02
CA PRO A 86 9.58 3.28 -12.36
C PRO A 86 9.32 1.79 -12.59
N VAL A 87 10.07 0.91 -11.92
CA VAL A 87 9.89 -0.55 -12.04
C VAL A 87 8.52 -0.98 -11.52
N ILE A 88 8.15 -0.54 -10.32
CA ILE A 88 6.85 -0.85 -9.72
C ILE A 88 5.76 -0.03 -10.42
N GLY A 89 6.01 1.26 -10.64
CA GLY A 89 5.04 2.19 -11.22
C GLY A 89 4.55 1.79 -12.62
N THR A 90 5.42 1.20 -13.46
CA THR A 90 5.04 0.68 -14.79
C THR A 90 3.95 -0.39 -14.71
N HIS A 91 3.91 -1.16 -13.62
CA HIS A 91 2.96 -2.25 -13.44
C HIS A 91 1.72 -1.86 -12.65
N THR A 92 1.84 -0.94 -11.70
CA THR A 92 0.74 -0.57 -10.80
C THR A 92 -0.02 0.66 -11.27
N GLY A 93 0.63 1.56 -12.01
CA GLY A 93 0.03 2.76 -12.59
C GLY A 93 -0.18 3.91 -11.60
N GLN A 94 -0.60 5.05 -12.13
CA GLN A 94 -0.97 6.25 -11.35
C GLN A 94 -2.09 5.94 -10.34
N GLY A 95 -2.03 6.57 -9.18
CA GLY A 95 -2.97 6.37 -8.07
C GLY A 95 -2.63 5.18 -7.18
N THR A 96 -1.50 4.51 -7.41
CA THR A 96 -0.99 3.47 -6.50
C THR A 96 -0.47 4.12 -5.22
N ILE A 97 -0.82 3.53 -4.07
CA ILE A 97 -0.27 3.89 -2.77
C ILE A 97 0.00 2.61 -1.98
N GLY A 98 1.03 2.63 -1.14
CA GLY A 98 1.38 1.52 -0.29
C GLY A 98 2.04 2.00 1.00
N VAL A 99 2.13 1.08 1.95
CA VAL A 99 2.88 1.24 3.20
C VAL A 99 3.92 0.13 3.26
N ALA A 100 5.11 0.47 3.72
CA ALA A 100 6.20 -0.46 4.00
C ALA A 100 6.70 -0.21 5.42
N PHE A 101 7.09 -1.27 6.11
CA PHE A 101 7.65 -1.15 7.46
C PHE A 101 8.69 -2.25 7.73
N SER A 102 9.58 -1.97 8.67
CA SER A 102 10.56 -2.91 9.21
C SER A 102 10.18 -3.32 10.64
N SER A 103 10.70 -4.48 11.05
CA SER A 103 10.53 -5.07 12.39
C SER A 103 11.84 -5.54 12.98
#